data_AF-A0A2S2QSK8-F1
#
_entry.id   AF-A0A2S2QSK8-F1
#
_cell.length_a   1.000
_cell.length_b   1.000
_cell.length_c   1.000
_cell.angle_alpha   90.00
_cell.angle_beta   90.00
_cell.angle_gamma   90.00
#
_symmetry.space_group_name_H-M   'P 1'
#
loop_
_entity.id
_entity.type
_entity.pdbx_description
1 polymer ?
#
loop_
_entity_poly.entity_id
_entity_poly.type
_entity_poly.pdbx_seq_one_letter_code
_entity_poly.pdbx_strand_id
1 'polypeptide(L)'
;MFYLEDFMEKLELMPREMQNRLKEIRDLDAQVEDTMNHVKCDVETLFSNADQLNSRVLKSEFQAIMKEGENAIKKSENKIQAANQMQKLMTKYLNRLDHELQSFKKELDTNNSGITELIEKRVLDSEEGNYTNEKKNKYQPKRYIFEGR
;
A
#
# COMPACT_ATOMS: atom_id res chain seq x y z
N MET A 1 13.74 -29.64 -7.04
CA MET A 1 13.51 -29.31 -5.63
C MET A 1 12.04 -28.90 -5.54
N PHE A 2 11.14 -29.87 -5.35
CA PHE A 2 9.71 -29.70 -5.62
C PHE A 2 9.03 -28.64 -4.73
N TYR A 3 9.55 -28.39 -3.53
CA TYR A 3 9.01 -27.42 -2.58
C TYR A 3 9.20 -25.96 -3.02
N LEU A 4 10.40 -25.61 -3.51
CA LEU A 4 10.71 -24.25 -3.96
C LEU A 4 9.91 -23.87 -5.22
N GLU A 5 9.73 -24.84 -6.11
CA GLU A 5 8.99 -24.67 -7.36
C GLU A 5 7.48 -24.43 -7.10
N ASP A 6 6.88 -25.24 -6.21
CA ASP A 6 5.49 -25.07 -5.74
C ASP A 6 5.31 -23.77 -4.92
N PHE A 7 6.33 -23.32 -4.19
CA PHE A 7 6.31 -22.03 -3.51
C PHE A 7 6.37 -20.86 -4.50
N MET A 8 7.24 -20.92 -5.51
CA MET A 8 7.34 -19.90 -6.55
C MET A 8 6.05 -19.75 -7.36
N GLU A 9 5.39 -20.85 -7.68
CA GLU A 9 4.08 -20.84 -8.35
C GLU A 9 3.03 -20.10 -7.49
N LYS A 10 3.06 -20.30 -6.16
CA LYS A 10 2.17 -19.57 -5.22
C LYS A 10 2.52 -18.09 -5.07
N LEU A 11 3.74 -17.67 -5.39
CA LEU A 11 4.15 -16.25 -5.39
C LEU A 11 3.74 -15.51 -6.66
N GLU A 12 3.51 -16.20 -7.77
CA GLU A 12 3.25 -15.59 -9.07
C GLU A 12 2.04 -14.65 -9.09
N LEU A 13 1.02 -14.96 -8.28
CA LEU A 13 -0.21 -14.17 -8.18
C LEU A 13 -0.11 -12.96 -7.24
N MET A 14 0.85 -12.96 -6.31
CA MET A 14 0.96 -11.94 -5.26
C MET A 14 1.15 -10.52 -5.85
N PRO A 15 2.06 -10.26 -6.80
CA PRO A 15 2.24 -8.93 -7.36
C PRO A 15 0.98 -8.39 -8.02
N ARG A 16 0.25 -9.23 -8.76
CA ARG A 16 -1.00 -8.85 -9.42
C ARG A 16 -2.08 -8.51 -8.39
N GLU A 17 -2.21 -9.29 -7.32
CA GLU A 17 -3.18 -8.98 -6.26
C GLU A 17 -2.86 -7.64 -5.59
N MET A 18 -1.60 -7.39 -5.27
CA MET A 18 -1.15 -6.11 -4.69
C MET A 18 -1.44 -4.93 -5.64
N GLN A 19 -1.15 -5.08 -6.93
CA GLN A 19 -1.46 -4.05 -7.92
C GLN A 19 -2.96 -3.77 -8.01
N ASN A 20 -3.80 -4.81 -7.98
CA ASN A 20 -5.24 -4.64 -8.00
C ASN A 20 -5.74 -3.87 -6.77
N ARG A 21 -5.23 -4.19 -5.57
CA ARG A 21 -5.58 -3.47 -4.33
C ARG A 21 -5.12 -2.01 -4.34
N LEU A 22 -3.91 -1.75 -4.83
CA LEU A 22 -3.41 -0.39 -4.97
C LEU A 22 -4.23 0.41 -5.99
N LYS A 23 -4.64 -0.22 -7.09
CA LYS A 23 -5.55 0.39 -8.08
C LYS A 23 -6.90 0.73 -7.44
N GLU A 24 -7.48 -0.18 -6.68
CA GLU A 24 -8.74 0.04 -5.95
C GLU A 24 -8.63 1.26 -5.01
N ILE A 25 -7.56 1.36 -4.22
CA ILE A 25 -7.32 2.52 -3.34
C ILE A 25 -7.19 3.81 -4.14
N ARG A 26 -6.45 3.80 -5.25
CA ARG A 26 -6.30 4.97 -6.13
C ARG A 26 -7.63 5.41 -6.73
N ASP A 27 -8.44 4.46 -7.18
CA ASP A 27 -9.75 4.75 -7.77
C ASP A 27 -10.72 5.32 -6.71
N LEU A 28 -10.62 4.88 -5.44
CA LEU A 28 -11.35 5.48 -4.31
C LEU A 28 -10.83 6.87 -3.93
N ASP A 29 -9.51 7.08 -3.99
CA ASP A 29 -8.88 8.37 -3.72
C ASP A 29 -9.34 9.44 -4.71
N ALA A 30 -9.33 9.13 -6.01
CA ALA A 30 -9.85 10.01 -7.05
C ALA A 30 -11.33 10.38 -6.81
N GLN A 31 -12.17 9.40 -6.46
CA GLN A 31 -13.58 9.66 -6.15
C GLN A 31 -13.78 10.58 -4.94
N VAL A 32 -12.95 10.45 -3.91
CA VAL A 32 -12.97 11.34 -2.73
C VAL A 32 -12.54 12.74 -3.12
N GLU A 33 -11.45 12.87 -3.89
CA GLU A 33 -10.95 14.15 -4.39
C GLU A 33 -12.00 14.88 -5.24
N ASP A 34 -12.60 14.20 -6.21
CA ASP A 34 -13.66 14.74 -7.07
C ASP A 34 -14.84 15.25 -6.24
N THR A 35 -15.31 14.44 -5.28
CA THR A 35 -16.45 14.81 -4.43
C THR A 35 -16.13 16.01 -3.55
N MET A 36 -14.92 16.06 -2.97
CA MET A 36 -14.49 17.16 -2.14
C MET A 36 -14.33 18.45 -2.94
N ASN A 37 -13.83 18.36 -4.18
CA ASN A 37 -13.73 19.49 -5.09
C ASN A 37 -15.11 20.04 -5.47
N HIS A 38 -16.08 19.17 -5.76
CA HIS A 38 -17.46 19.57 -6.00
C HIS A 38 -18.06 20.31 -4.79
N VAL A 39 -17.95 19.72 -3.59
CA VAL A 39 -18.41 20.37 -2.35
C VAL A 39 -17.77 21.75 -2.17
N LYS A 40 -16.47 21.87 -2.42
CA LYS A 40 -15.77 23.16 -2.33
C LYS A 40 -16.30 24.18 -3.33
N CYS A 41 -16.48 23.81 -4.60
CA CYS A 41 -17.05 24.69 -5.61
C CYS A 41 -18.48 25.14 -5.29
N ASP A 42 -19.31 24.22 -4.79
CA ASP A 42 -20.69 24.53 -4.41
C ASP A 42 -20.74 25.48 -3.22
N VAL A 43 -19.85 25.30 -2.23
CA VAL A 43 -19.68 26.22 -1.11
C VAL A 43 -19.29 27.62 -1.60
N GLU A 44 -18.27 27.73 -2.43
CA GLU A 44 -17.82 29.01 -2.99
C GLU A 44 -18.94 29.71 -3.78
N THR A 45 -19.71 28.94 -4.56
CA THR A 45 -20.86 29.43 -5.33
C THR A 45 -22.00 29.90 -4.43
N LEU A 46 -22.31 29.15 -3.37
CA LEU A 46 -23.36 29.51 -2.42
C LEU A 46 -23.03 30.83 -1.71
N PHE A 47 -21.79 30.98 -1.24
CA PHE A 47 -21.35 32.20 -0.54
C PHE A 47 -21.27 33.41 -1.48
N SER A 48 -20.86 33.21 -2.73
CA SER A 48 -20.78 34.30 -3.71
C SER A 48 -22.16 34.85 -4.11
N ASN A 49 -23.20 34.01 -4.06
CA ASN A 49 -24.56 34.38 -4.45
C ASN A 49 -25.51 34.59 -3.26
N ALA A 50 -25.00 34.47 -2.02
CA ALA A 50 -25.83 34.41 -0.81
C ALA A 50 -26.78 35.62 -0.66
N ASP A 51 -26.31 36.82 -1.00
CA ASP A 51 -27.08 38.07 -0.88
C ASP A 51 -28.24 38.17 -1.91
N GLN A 52 -28.17 37.39 -2.99
CA GLN A 52 -29.16 37.38 -4.06
C GLN A 52 -30.21 36.26 -3.89
N LEU A 53 -29.92 35.29 -3.02
CA LEU A 53 -30.77 34.12 -2.80
C LEU A 53 -31.82 34.38 -1.72
N ASN A 54 -33.03 33.89 -1.95
CA ASN A 54 -34.04 33.90 -0.90
C ASN A 54 -33.72 32.84 0.18
N SER A 55 -34.19 33.09 1.41
CA SER A 55 -33.90 32.25 2.58
C SER A 55 -34.25 30.76 2.38
N ARG A 56 -35.29 30.45 1.60
CA ARG A 56 -35.73 29.07 1.35
C ARG A 56 -34.74 28.33 0.43
N VAL A 57 -34.33 28.97 -0.67
CA VAL A 57 -33.36 28.42 -1.63
C VAL A 57 -32.00 28.28 -0.96
N LEU A 58 -31.54 29.31 -0.24
CA LEU A 58 -30.28 29.27 0.51
C LEU A 58 -30.21 28.06 1.46
N LYS A 59 -31.29 27.82 2.22
CA LYS A 59 -31.39 26.66 3.13
C LYS A 59 -31.37 25.33 2.39
N SER A 60 -32.02 25.26 1.22
CA SER A 60 -32.06 24.05 0.39
C SER A 60 -30.68 23.71 -0.18
N GLU A 61 -30.00 24.69 -0.77
CA GLU A 61 -28.64 24.53 -1.31
C GLU A 61 -27.65 24.14 -0.21
N PHE A 62 -27.73 24.81 0.95
CA PHE A 62 -26.92 24.47 2.10
C PHE A 62 -27.13 23.01 2.56
N GLN A 63 -28.39 22.54 2.61
CA GLN A 63 -28.69 21.15 2.94
C GLN A 63 -28.15 20.16 1.90
N ALA A 64 -28.18 20.52 0.62
CA ALA A 64 -27.61 19.69 -0.45
C ALA A 64 -26.09 19.56 -0.30
N ILE A 65 -25.39 20.67 -0.07
CA ILE A 65 -23.94 20.69 0.18
C ILE A 65 -23.57 19.86 1.40
N MET A 66 -24.31 20.01 2.51
CA MET A 66 -24.07 19.22 3.74
C MET A 66 -24.20 17.71 3.47
N LYS A 67 -25.22 17.31 2.71
CA LYS A 67 -25.42 15.91 2.31
C LYS A 67 -24.28 15.39 1.44
N GLU A 68 -23.77 16.20 0.50
CA GLU A 68 -22.63 15.81 -0.33
C GLU A 68 -21.32 15.76 0.48
N GLY A 69 -21.16 16.64 1.48
CA GLY A 69 -20.07 16.56 2.44
C GLY A 69 -20.09 15.26 3.26
N GLU A 70 -21.27 14.85 3.75
CA GLU A 70 -21.43 13.55 4.41
C GLU A 70 -21.11 12.37 3.47
N ASN A 71 -21.44 12.50 2.19
CA ASN A 71 -21.09 11.51 1.17
C ASN A 71 -19.57 11.42 0.96
N ALA A 72 -18.87 12.55 0.90
CA ALA A 72 -17.41 12.60 0.81
C ALA A 72 -16.74 11.90 2.01
N ILE A 73 -17.27 12.10 3.22
CA ILE A 73 -16.78 11.42 4.44
C ILE A 73 -16.94 9.90 4.29
N LYS A 74 -18.11 9.41 3.90
CA LYS A 74 -18.35 7.96 3.70
C LYS A 74 -17.43 7.36 2.64
N LYS A 75 -17.19 8.07 1.53
CA LYS A 75 -16.23 7.63 0.50
C LYS A 75 -14.80 7.56 1.07
N SER A 76 -14.41 8.51 1.92
CA SER A 76 -13.11 8.51 2.60
C SER A 76 -12.97 7.33 3.57
N GLU A 77 -14.01 6.99 4.32
CA GLU A 77 -14.03 5.81 5.19
C GLU A 77 -13.81 4.51 4.38
N ASN A 78 -14.46 4.38 3.22
CA ASN A 78 -14.25 3.23 2.31
C ASN A 78 -12.79 3.16 1.83
N LYS A 79 -12.17 4.30 1.49
CA LYS A 79 -10.74 4.37 1.13
C LYS A 79 -9.85 3.87 2.26
N ILE A 80 -10.11 4.31 3.49
CA ILE A 80 -9.38 3.87 4.69
C ILE A 80 -9.55 2.36 4.90
N GLN A 81 -10.76 1.84 4.72
CA GLN A 81 -11.03 0.41 4.84
C GLN A 81 -10.25 -0.41 3.80
N ALA A 82 -10.20 0.03 2.54
CA ALA A 82 -9.41 -0.62 1.49
C ALA A 82 -7.91 -0.61 1.82
N ALA A 83 -7.38 0.51 2.33
CA ALA A 83 -5.99 0.61 2.77
C ALA A 83 -5.68 -0.36 3.93
N ASN A 84 -6.57 -0.48 4.91
CA ASN A 84 -6.44 -1.43 6.01
C ASN A 84 -6.45 -2.88 5.53
N GLN A 85 -7.27 -3.21 4.53
CA GLN A 85 -7.27 -4.54 3.91
C GLN A 85 -5.95 -4.83 3.19
N MET A 86 -5.40 -3.85 2.46
CA MET A 86 -4.10 -3.96 1.80
C MET A 86 -2.96 -4.19 2.81
N GLN A 87 -2.97 -3.46 3.93
CA GLN A 87 -1.98 -3.67 5.01
C GLN A 87 -2.05 -5.10 5.56
N LYS A 88 -3.27 -5.59 5.89
CA LYS A 88 -3.47 -6.96 6.39
C LYS A 88 -2.99 -8.02 5.39
N LEU A 89 -3.25 -7.81 4.10
CA LEU A 89 -2.79 -8.69 3.04
C LEU A 89 -1.27 -8.73 2.96
N MET A 90 -0.61 -7.56 3.01
CA MET A 90 0.85 -7.46 3.00
C MET A 90 1.48 -8.15 4.21
N THR A 91 0.94 -7.95 5.41
CA THR A 91 1.40 -8.64 6.62
C THR A 91 1.27 -10.16 6.49
N LYS A 92 0.15 -10.64 5.94
CA LYS A 92 -0.04 -12.08 5.68
C LYS A 92 1.02 -12.62 4.73
N TYR A 93 1.35 -11.87 3.67
CA TYR A 93 2.39 -12.28 2.72
C TYR A 93 3.78 -12.27 3.34
N LEU A 94 4.14 -11.24 4.12
CA LEU A 94 5.42 -11.19 4.83
C LEU A 94 5.60 -12.40 5.77
N ASN A 95 4.61 -12.67 6.63
CA ASN A 95 4.66 -13.81 7.56
C ASN A 95 4.80 -15.15 6.82
N ARG A 96 4.16 -15.27 5.67
CA ARG A 96 4.26 -16.47 4.85
C ARG A 96 5.65 -16.60 4.23
N LEU A 97 6.19 -15.52 3.65
CA LEU A 97 7.55 -15.50 3.10
C LEU A 97 8.58 -15.90 4.16
N ASP A 98 8.46 -15.37 5.37
CA ASP A 98 9.35 -15.70 6.49
C ASP A 98 9.29 -17.18 6.86
N HIS A 99 8.07 -17.74 6.93
CA HIS A 99 7.89 -19.16 7.24
C HIS A 99 8.49 -20.07 6.17
N GLU A 100 8.25 -19.74 4.91
CA GLU A 100 8.70 -20.53 3.76
C GLU A 100 10.23 -20.46 3.61
N LEU A 101 10.82 -19.29 3.90
CA LEU A 101 12.28 -19.12 3.98
C LEU A 101 12.90 -20.00 5.09
N GLN A 102 12.29 -20.05 6.28
CA GLN A 102 12.76 -20.90 7.37
C GLN A 102 12.68 -22.40 7.00
N SER A 103 11.57 -22.83 6.39
CA SER A 103 11.39 -24.20 5.92
C SER A 103 12.42 -24.57 4.86
N PHE A 104 12.68 -23.67 3.92
CA PHE A 104 13.70 -23.86 2.87
C PHE A 104 15.12 -24.01 3.45
N LYS A 105 15.49 -23.16 4.42
CA LYS A 105 16.78 -23.28 5.12
C LYS A 105 16.94 -24.65 5.77
N LYS A 106 15.91 -25.08 6.51
CA LYS A 106 15.90 -26.38 7.19
C LYS A 106 16.04 -27.54 6.21
N GLU A 107 15.37 -27.49 5.06
CA GLU A 107 15.47 -28.52 4.02
C GLU A 107 16.89 -28.60 3.43
N LEU A 108 17.52 -27.46 3.16
CA LEU A 108 18.91 -27.41 2.67
C LEU A 108 19.91 -27.98 3.67
N ASP A 109 19.81 -27.57 4.94
CA ASP A 109 20.75 -28.00 5.97
C ASP A 109 20.58 -29.47 6.36
N THR A 110 19.40 -30.07 6.09
CA THR A 110 19.15 -31.50 6.35
C THR A 110 20.09 -32.39 5.55
N ASN A 111 20.43 -32.00 4.31
CA ASN A 111 21.33 -32.77 3.44
C ASN A 111 22.79 -32.30 3.52
N ASN A 112 23.03 -31.08 3.99
CA ASN A 112 24.37 -30.52 4.10
C ASN A 112 24.41 -29.46 5.21
N SER A 113 24.69 -29.90 6.44
CA SER A 113 24.66 -29.04 7.63
C SER A 113 25.58 -27.81 7.46
N GLY A 114 25.02 -26.62 7.67
CA GLY A 114 25.76 -25.34 7.58
C GLY A 114 25.89 -24.79 6.14
N ILE A 115 25.24 -25.41 5.16
CA ILE A 115 25.27 -24.91 3.77
C ILE A 115 24.56 -23.57 3.65
N THR A 116 23.50 -23.34 4.43
CA THR A 116 22.75 -22.07 4.41
C THR A 116 23.61 -20.91 4.93
N GLU A 117 24.30 -21.09 6.05
CA GLU A 117 25.22 -20.10 6.63
C GLU A 117 26.36 -19.74 5.69
N LEU A 118 26.93 -20.73 5.00
CA LEU A 118 27.98 -20.52 4.00
C LEU A 118 27.47 -19.73 2.78
N ILE A 119 26.25 -20.00 2.33
CA ILE A 119 25.62 -19.27 1.22
C ILE A 119 25.32 -17.83 1.65
N GLU A 120 24.70 -17.63 2.80
CA GLU A 120 24.36 -16.30 3.32
C GLU A 120 25.60 -15.43 3.51
N LYS A 121 26.67 -15.99 4.10
CA LYS A 121 27.95 -15.29 4.24
C LYS A 121 28.53 -14.89 2.89
N ARG A 122 28.53 -15.80 1.90
CA ARG A 122 29.04 -15.51 0.56
C ARG A 122 28.22 -14.42 -0.15
N VAL A 123 26.90 -14.40 0.03
CA VAL A 123 26.03 -13.35 -0.54
C VAL A 123 26.34 -12.01 0.10
N LEU A 124 26.43 -11.94 1.43
CA LEU A 124 26.80 -10.71 2.15
C LEU A 124 28.18 -10.19 1.72
N ASP A 125 29.19 -11.06 1.67
CA ASP A 125 30.54 -10.70 1.23
C ASP A 125 30.56 -10.19 -0.24
N SER A 126 29.68 -10.73 -1.10
CA SER A 126 29.54 -10.29 -2.50
C SER A 126 28.79 -8.96 -2.63
N GLU A 127 27.78 -8.71 -1.80
CA GLU A 127 27.10 -7.41 -1.72
C GLU A 127 28.07 -6.33 -1.23
N GLU A 128 28.88 -6.60 -0.20
CA GLU A 128 29.93 -5.70 0.30
C GLU A 128 31.00 -5.39 -0.75
N GLY A 129 31.39 -6.37 -1.57
CA GLY A 129 32.26 -6.15 -2.73
C GLY A 129 31.66 -5.20 -3.79
N ASN A 130 30.35 -5.25 -4.01
CA ASN A 130 29.66 -4.37 -4.95
C ASN A 130 29.57 -2.91 -4.45
N TYR A 131 29.40 -2.67 -3.13
CA TYR A 131 29.42 -1.32 -2.56
C TYR A 131 30.78 -0.60 -2.72
N THR A 132 31.88 -1.34 -2.87
CA THR A 132 33.20 -0.75 -3.13
C THR A 132 33.38 -0.31 -4.60
N ASN A 133 32.70 -0.96 -5.54
CA ASN A 133 32.73 -0.61 -6.97
C ASN A 133 31.64 0.42 -7.36
N GLU A 134 30.55 0.52 -6.60
CA GLU A 134 29.41 1.43 -6.88
C GLU A 134 29.51 2.83 -6.25
N LYS A 135 30.68 3.27 -5.75
CA LYS A 135 30.88 4.69 -5.36
C LYS A 135 30.84 5.70 -6.53
N LYS A 136 30.28 5.33 -7.70
CA LYS A 136 30.00 6.26 -8.80
C LYS A 136 28.52 6.52 -9.09
N ASN A 137 27.55 5.79 -8.54
CA ASN A 137 26.13 6.13 -8.77
C ASN A 137 25.30 6.08 -7.49
N LYS A 138 24.82 7.27 -7.08
CA LYS A 138 23.98 7.50 -5.90
C LYS A 138 22.58 6.89 -6.08
N TYR A 139 22.35 5.70 -5.56
CA TYR A 139 21.01 5.32 -5.08
C TYR A 139 21.16 4.50 -3.79
N GLN A 140 20.83 5.14 -2.67
CA GLN A 140 20.75 4.50 -1.35
C GLN A 140 19.32 3.97 -1.18
N PRO A 141 19.08 2.65 -1.09
CA PRO A 141 17.78 2.14 -0.71
C PRO A 141 17.60 2.39 0.80
N LYS A 142 16.68 3.29 1.16
CA LYS A 142 16.28 3.49 2.56
C LYS A 142 15.61 2.19 3.05
N ARG A 143 16.33 1.41 3.87
CA ARG A 143 15.73 0.37 4.71
C ARG A 143 14.87 1.06 5.77
N TYR A 144 13.55 1.07 5.59
CA TYR A 144 12.63 1.43 6.66
C TYR A 144 12.56 0.26 7.63
N ILE A 145 13.30 0.37 8.74
CA ILE A 145 13.10 -0.48 9.91
C ILE A 145 11.83 0.04 10.59
N PHE A 146 10.75 -0.74 10.51
CA PHE A 146 9.53 -0.47 11.25
C PHE A 146 9.80 -0.88 12.72
N GLU A 147 10.35 0.03 13.51
CA GLU A 147 10.36 -0.12 14.97
C GLU A 147 8.94 0.20 15.49
N GLY A 148 8.22 -0.85 15.88
CA GLY A 148 6.96 -0.73 16.59
C GLY A 148 7.16 -0.15 17.98
N ARG A 149 6.36 0.86 18.32
CA ARG A 149 5.96 1.17 19.69
C ARG A 149 4.50 0.80 19.87
#